data_AF-H2Y2D2-F1
#
_entry.id   AF-H2Y2D2-F1
#
_cell.length_a   1.000
_cell.length_b   1.000
_cell.length_c   1.000
_cell.angle_alpha   90.00
_cell.angle_beta   90.00
_cell.angle_gamma   90.00
#
_symmetry.space_group_name_H-M   'P 1'
#
loop_
_entity.id
_entity.type
_entity.pdbx_description
1 polymer ?
#
loop_
_entity_poly.entity_id
_entity_poly.type
_entity_poly.pdbx_seq_one_letter_code
_entity_poly.pdbx_strand_id
1 'polypeptide(L)' 'MKVWTYLSLILFMRINLSQSSAVSQSGNAKIVGGAISTPGKWPWQGLLVHSVTNQTFCGCSLISERYVLTSASCTAG' A
#
# COMPACT_ATOMS: atom_id res chain seq x y z
N MET A 1 -31.96 -23.67 14.93
CA MET A 1 -30.59 -24.27 14.98
C MET A 1 -29.54 -23.42 14.27
N LYS A 2 -29.77 -22.96 13.03
CA LYS A 2 -28.76 -22.24 12.21
C LYS A 2 -28.49 -20.78 12.64
N VAL A 3 -29.44 -20.13 13.30
CA VAL A 3 -29.36 -18.72 13.72
C VAL A 3 -28.23 -18.46 14.72
N TRP A 4 -28.03 -19.34 15.71
CA TRP A 4 -26.96 -19.18 16.71
C TRP A 4 -25.56 -19.41 16.11
N THR A 5 -25.46 -20.30 15.11
CA THR A 5 -24.23 -20.51 14.34
C THR A 5 -23.86 -19.25 13.53
N TYR A 6 -24.83 -18.63 12.86
CA TYR A 6 -24.63 -17.36 12.16
C TYR A 6 -24.26 -16.21 13.11
N LEU A 7 -24.91 -16.11 14.26
CA LEU A 7 -24.62 -15.07 15.26
C LEU A 7 -23.20 -15.21 15.83
N SER A 8 -22.75 -16.44 16.08
CA SER A 8 -21.36 -16.71 16.51
C SER A 8 -20.35 -16.37 15.42
N LEU A 9 -20.60 -16.78 14.18
CA LEU A 9 -19.72 -16.48 13.04
C LEU A 9 -19.55 -14.97 12.80
N ILE A 10 -20.64 -14.20 12.91
CA ILE A 10 -20.60 -12.74 12.75
C ILE A 10 -19.77 -12.09 13.87
N LEU A 11 -19.85 -12.60 15.11
CA LEU A 11 -19.03 -12.13 16.23
C LEU A 11 -17.53 -12.44 16.02
N PHE A 12 -17.19 -13.66 15.57
CA PHE A 12 -15.82 -14.06 15.26
C PHE A 12 -15.22 -13.31 14.05
N MET A 13 -16.02 -12.96 13.04
CA MET A 13 -15.57 -12.18 11.89
C MET A 13 -15.20 -10.73 12.25
N ARG A 14 -15.85 -10.15 13.27
CA ARG A 14 -15.50 -8.81 13.79
C ARG A 14 -14.18 -8.79 14.57
N ILE A 15 -13.82 -9.90 15.23
CA ILE A 15 -12.57 -10.04 16.00
C ILE A 15 -11.34 -10.06 15.07
N ASN A 16 -11.50 -10.52 13.82
CA ASN A 16 -10.39 -10.63 12.86
C ASN A 16 -10.11 -9.34 12.05
N LEU A 17 -10.92 -8.27 12.21
CA LEU A 17 -10.76 -7.00 11.47
C LEU A 17 -10.00 -5.92 12.27
N SER A 18 -9.12 -6.33 13.20
CA SER A 18 -8.23 -5.42 13.92
C SER A 18 -6.83 -6.02 14.05
N GLN A 19 -6.17 -6.19 12.91
CA GLN A 19 -4.71 -6.20 12.87
C GLN A 19 -4.20 -5.47 11.62
N SER A 20 -4.50 -4.18 11.52
CA SER A 20 -3.55 -3.27 10.88
C SER A 20 -2.41 -3.06 11.88
N SER A 21 -1.49 -4.03 11.94
CA SER A 21 -0.25 -3.89 12.68
C SER A 21 0.50 -2.70 12.08
N ALA A 22 0.46 -1.55 12.74
CA ALA A 22 1.48 -0.53 12.53
C ALA A 22 2.82 -1.22 12.82
N VAL A 23 3.71 -1.26 11.82
CA VAL A 23 5.03 -1.87 11.96
C VAL A 23 5.78 -1.13 13.06
N SER A 24 5.81 -1.69 14.26
CA SER A 24 6.76 -1.31 15.30
C SER A 24 8.12 -1.86 14.90
N GLN A 25 8.94 -1.02 14.27
CA GLN A 25 10.27 -1.35 13.79
C GLN A 25 11.26 -1.41 14.98
N SER A 26 11.15 -2.45 15.81
CA SER A 26 12.19 -2.81 16.79
C SER A 26 13.13 -3.83 16.15
N GLY A 27 14.27 -3.34 15.66
CA GLY A 27 15.26 -4.13 14.95
C GLY A 27 15.97 -3.25 13.94
N ASN A 28 17.20 -2.83 14.27
CA ASN A 28 18.17 -2.12 13.45
C ASN A 28 17.57 -1.41 12.22
N ALA A 29 17.07 -0.18 12.41
CA ALA A 29 16.42 0.57 11.35
C ALA A 29 17.38 0.70 10.15
N LYS A 30 17.11 -0.07 9.08
CA LYS A 30 17.92 -0.07 7.85
C LYS A 30 17.95 1.31 7.17
N ILE A 31 16.95 2.14 7.47
CA ILE A 31 16.76 3.47 6.90
C ILE A 31 17.03 4.51 8.00
N VAL A 32 18.12 5.25 7.88
CA VAL A 32 18.47 6.32 8.81
C VAL A 32 17.53 7.50 8.59
N GLY A 33 16.84 7.95 9.64
CA GLY A 33 15.92 9.10 9.60
C GLY A 33 14.63 8.87 8.81
N GLY A 34 14.35 7.63 8.38
CA GLY A 34 13.10 7.28 7.71
C GLY A 34 11.92 7.26 8.68
N ALA A 35 10.79 7.81 8.26
CA ALA A 35 9.53 7.71 8.98
C ALA A 35 8.38 7.42 7.99
N ILE A 36 7.30 6.81 8.48
CA ILE A 36 6.10 6.57 7.68
C ILE A 36 5.50 7.92 7.27
N SER A 37 5.20 8.08 5.99
CA SER A 37 4.60 9.29 5.46
C SER A 37 3.12 9.41 5.83
N THR A 38 2.65 10.62 6.14
CA THR A 38 1.22 10.91 6.21
C THR A 38 0.60 10.93 4.80
N PRO A 39 -0.71 10.64 4.65
CA PRO A 39 -1.40 10.79 3.38
C PRO A 39 -1.23 12.22 2.81
N GLY A 40 -0.98 12.32 1.50
CA GLY A 40 -0.83 13.60 0.81
C GLY A 40 0.46 14.38 1.10
N LYS A 41 1.39 13.87 1.92
CA LYS A 41 2.69 14.52 2.19
C LYS A 41 3.55 14.67 0.92
N TRP A 42 3.43 13.69 0.03
CA TRP A 42 4.18 13.59 -1.23
C TRP A 42 3.19 13.38 -2.40
N PRO A 43 2.40 14.40 -2.76
CA PRO A 43 1.27 14.24 -3.67
C PRO A 43 1.69 13.91 -5.11
N TRP A 44 2.94 14.17 -5.47
CA TRP A 44 3.51 13.80 -6.76
C TRP A 44 3.98 12.34 -6.83
N GLN A 45 4.03 11.61 -5.72
CA GLN A 45 4.48 10.21 -5.71
C GLN A 45 3.45 9.31 -6.39
N GLY A 46 3.87 8.61 -7.45
CA GLY A 46 3.03 7.67 -8.19
C GLY A 46 3.67 6.30 -8.37
N LEU A 47 2.85 5.33 -8.75
CA LEU A 47 3.25 3.95 -9.06
C LEU A 47 2.81 3.60 -10.48
N LEU A 48 3.66 2.87 -11.20
CA LEU A 48 3.34 2.28 -12.50
C LEU A 48 2.92 0.83 -12.30
N VAL A 49 1.73 0.50 -12.80
CA VAL A 49 1.06 -0.78 -12.56
C VAL A 49 0.71 -1.44 -13.88
N HIS A 50 1.00 -2.73 -13.99
CA HIS A 50 0.65 -3.52 -15.18
C HIS A 50 -0.86 -3.74 -15.22
N SER A 51 -1.51 -3.34 -16.31
CA SER A 51 -2.98 -3.31 -16.41
C SER A 51 -3.65 -4.68 -16.28
N VAL A 52 -2.97 -5.78 -16.61
CA VAL A 52 -3.56 -7.13 -16.58
C VAL A 52 -3.33 -7.81 -15.23
N THR A 53 -2.13 -7.66 -14.66
CA THR A 53 -1.74 -8.38 -13.43
C THR A 53 -1.95 -7.55 -12.17
N ASN A 54 -2.24 -6.25 -12.30
CA ASN A 54 -2.29 -5.27 -11.20
C ASN A 54 -0.99 -5.23 -10.37
N GLN A 55 0.13 -5.65 -10.95
CA GLN A 55 1.42 -5.65 -10.28
C GLN A 55 2.13 -4.32 -10.51
N THR A 56 2.62 -3.72 -9.43
CA THR A 56 3.49 -2.55 -9.51
C THR A 56 4.88 -2.96 -9.95
N PHE A 57 5.43 -2.29 -10.96
CA PHE A 57 6.76 -2.61 -11.49
C PHE A 57 7.76 -1.45 -11.35
N CYS A 58 7.29 -0.20 -11.32
CA CYS A 58 8.13 0.97 -11.15
C CYS A 58 7.41 2.09 -10.39
N GLY A 59 8.19 3.07 -9.93
CA GLY A 59 7.68 4.35 -9.43
C GLY A 59 7.68 5.44 -10.51
N CYS A 60 6.96 6.52 -10.25
CA CYS A 60 6.97 7.73 -11.07
C CYS A 60 6.69 8.99 -10.24
N SER A 61 6.92 10.15 -10.84
CA SER A 61 6.59 11.45 -10.25
C SER A 61 5.71 12.27 -11.18
N LEU A 62 4.62 12.84 -10.66
CA LEU A 62 3.74 13.73 -11.40
C LEU A 62 4.41 15.10 -11.59
N ILE A 63 4.66 15.50 -12.83
CA ILE A 63 5.32 16.77 -13.17
C ILE A 63 4.35 17.81 -13.74
N SER A 64 3.16 17.39 -14.16
CA SER A 64 2.06 18.26 -14.60
C SER A 64 0.75 17.48 -14.60
N GLU A 65 -0.36 18.12 -14.95
CA GLU A 65 -1.69 17.48 -15.06
C GLU A 65 -1.74 16.26 -16.00
N ARG A 66 -0.84 16.18 -16.98
CA ARG A 66 -0.87 15.15 -18.03
C ARG A 66 0.44 14.36 -18.19
N TYR A 67 1.48 14.73 -17.46
CA TYR A 67 2.81 14.15 -17.63
C TYR A 67 3.37 13.61 -16.31
N VAL A 68 3.95 12.42 -16.41
CA VAL A 68 4.69 11.75 -15.33
C VAL A 68 6.12 11.48 -15.79
N LEU A 69 7.06 11.57 -14.86
CA LEU A 69 8.47 11.25 -15.05
C LEU A 69 8.80 9.89 -14.43
N THR A 70 9.56 9.06 -15.12
CA THR A 70 10.04 7.75 -14.64
C THR A 70 11.38 7.40 -15.29
N SER A 71 12.00 6.28 -14.88
CA SER A 71 13.23 5.77 -15.50
C SER A 71 12.94 5.20 -16.89
N ALA A 72 13.83 5.46 -17.86
CA ALA A 72 13.71 4.88 -19.21
C ALA A 72 13.71 3.34 -19.20
N SER A 73 14.45 2.72 -18.27
CA SER A 73 14.47 1.26 -18.10
C SER A 73 13.13 0.66 -17.66
N CYS A 74 12.18 1.48 -17.21
CA CYS A 74 10.85 1.03 -16.82
C CYS A 74 9.89 0.92 -18.01
N THR A 75 10.17 1.57 -19.14
CA THR A 75 9.23 1.65 -20.28
C THR A 75 9.73 0.91 -21.51
N ALA A 76 11.02 1.03 -21.85
CA ALA A 76 11.61 0.44 -23.05
C ALA A 76 13.10 0.13 -22.82
N GLY A 77 13.38 -0.68 -21.79
CA GLY A 77 14.62 -1.43 -21.67
C GLY A 77 14.50 -2.79 -22.34
#